data_AF-A0A972K914-F1
#
_entry.id   AF-A0A972K914-F1
#
_cell.length_a   1.000
_cell.length_b   1.000
_cell.length_c   1.000
_cell.angle_alpha   90.00
_cell.angle_beta   90.00
_cell.angle_gamma   90.00
#
_symmetry.space_group_name_H-M   'P 1'
#
loop_
_entity.id
_entity.type
_entity.pdbx_description
1 polymer ?
#
loop_
_entity_poly.entity_id
_entity_poly.type
_entity_poly.pdbx_seq_one_letter_code
_entity_poly.pdbx_strand_id
1 'polypeptide(L)'
;MKRYLNILILLFVLIIGLNITLTVYSINHIKKALHLVIKASESLKQRDILFQTSEIFIQTPIPKNLNDVKESLQKCMECHHDEEDLSKIKKIKEVVRLLDSDITNTLLHSRLHDLTLEAATAGKELVSKQSAEALGFSNKLLIFYFTTISGLLFILVFFTFKILKGAKKTISGIIKATSDVAMGVDVDKDRFTHEFKPVERPLQPCSRS
;
A
#
# COMPACT_ATOMS: atom_id res chain seq x y z
N MET A 1 3.26 37.08 -13.41
CA MET A 1 3.43 36.01 -14.40
C MET A 1 4.60 35.11 -14.01
N LYS A 2 5.87 35.49 -14.17
CA LYS A 2 7.02 34.59 -13.89
C LYS A 2 7.09 34.09 -12.44
N ARG A 3 6.86 34.98 -11.44
CA ARG A 3 6.86 34.60 -10.02
C ARG A 3 5.75 33.59 -9.68
N TYR A 4 4.56 33.76 -10.24
CA TYR A 4 3.43 32.86 -10.02
C TYR A 4 3.63 31.51 -10.72
N LEU A 5 4.23 31.52 -11.92
CA LEU A 5 4.59 30.30 -12.64
C LEU A 5 5.62 29.47 -11.85
N ASN A 6 6.65 30.11 -11.31
CA ASN A 6 7.67 29.42 -10.50
C ASN A 6 7.09 28.81 -9.21
N ILE A 7 6.18 29.52 -8.54
CA ILE A 7 5.47 29.01 -7.36
C ILE A 7 4.62 27.78 -7.73
N LEU A 8 3.94 27.81 -8.88
CA LEU A 8 3.12 26.70 -9.35
C LEU A 8 3.95 25.47 -9.71
N ILE A 9 5.10 25.67 -10.36
CA ILE A 9 6.06 24.59 -10.67
C ILE A 9 6.63 23.96 -9.39
N LEU A 10 7.05 24.78 -8.41
CA LEU A 10 7.57 24.28 -7.14
C LEU A 10 6.51 23.45 -6.39
N LEU A 11 5.27 23.93 -6.35
CA LEU A 11 4.14 23.21 -5.76
C LEU A 11 3.91 21.87 -6.48
N PHE A 12 3.95 21.86 -7.81
CA PHE A 12 3.78 20.64 -8.60
C PHE A 12 4.86 19.60 -8.32
N VAL A 13 6.13 20.02 -8.24
CA VAL A 13 7.25 19.12 -7.90
C VAL A 13 7.11 18.55 -6.50
N LEU A 14 6.71 19.36 -5.51
CA LEU A 14 6.45 18.90 -4.14
C LEU A 14 5.31 17.87 -4.10
N ILE A 15 4.22 18.13 -4.81
CA ILE A 15 3.07 17.22 -4.91
C ILE A 15 3.50 15.89 -5.54
N ILE A 16 4.28 15.92 -6.62
CA ILE A 16 4.80 14.70 -7.26
C ILE A 16 5.68 13.92 -6.29
N GLY A 17 6.64 14.58 -5.64
CA GLY A 17 7.54 13.94 -4.68
C GLY A 17 6.78 13.25 -3.55
N LEU A 18 5.81 13.95 -2.95
CA LEU A 18 4.95 13.39 -1.91
C LEU A 18 4.15 12.18 -2.40
N ASN A 19 3.56 12.24 -3.59
CA ASN A 19 2.82 11.11 -4.17
C ASN A 19 3.71 9.89 -4.42
N ILE A 20 4.93 10.10 -4.93
CA ILE A 20 5.90 9.00 -5.15
C ILE A 20 6.27 8.37 -3.80
N THR A 21 6.64 9.16 -2.79
CA THR A 21 6.99 8.65 -1.46
C THR A 21 5.84 7.87 -0.83
N LEU A 22 4.62 8.40 -0.91
CA LEU A 22 3.42 7.76 -0.39
C LEU A 22 3.13 6.44 -1.11
N THR A 23 3.32 6.39 -2.43
CA THR A 23 3.16 5.18 -3.25
C THR A 23 4.19 4.12 -2.88
N VAL A 24 5.47 4.49 -2.77
CA VAL A 24 6.55 3.56 -2.39
C VAL A 24 6.32 3.00 -0.98
N TYR A 25 5.97 3.86 -0.03
CA TYR A 25 5.60 3.45 1.33
C TYR A 25 4.46 2.43 1.31
N SER A 26 3.42 2.71 0.54
CA SER A 26 2.24 1.86 0.40
C SER A 26 2.56 0.48 -0.18
N ILE A 27 3.31 0.45 -1.28
CA ILE A 27 3.72 -0.80 -1.95
C ILE A 27 4.56 -1.65 -1.01
N ASN A 28 5.52 -1.05 -0.28
CA ASN A 28 6.38 -1.78 0.64
C ASN A 28 5.58 -2.44 1.77
N HIS A 29 4.57 -1.76 2.30
CA HIS A 29 3.72 -2.33 3.34
C HIS A 29 2.79 -3.43 2.81
N ILE A 30 2.17 -3.24 1.64
CA ILE A 30 1.35 -4.27 0.98
C ILE A 30 2.21 -5.52 0.71
N LYS A 31 3.43 -5.34 0.22
CA LYS A 31 4.38 -6.43 -0.03
C LYS A 31 4.69 -7.22 1.25
N LYS A 32 4.90 -6.54 2.38
CA LYS A 32 5.12 -7.20 3.68
C LYS A 32 3.89 -8.00 4.13
N ALA A 33 2.70 -7.42 4.06
CA ALA A 33 1.47 -8.11 4.43
C ALA A 33 1.21 -9.34 3.54
N LEU A 34 1.39 -9.20 2.23
CA LEU A 34 1.26 -10.30 1.28
C LEU A 34 2.27 -11.42 1.57
N HIS A 35 3.51 -11.07 1.93
CA HIS A 35 4.52 -12.05 2.27
C HIS A 35 4.14 -12.87 3.52
N LEU A 36 3.48 -12.26 4.52
CA LEU A 36 2.96 -12.98 5.68
C LEU A 36 1.85 -13.96 5.29
N VAL A 37 0.93 -13.54 4.43
CA VAL A 37 -0.15 -14.41 3.92
C VAL A 37 0.41 -15.57 3.10
N ILE A 38 1.43 -15.31 2.26
CA ILE A 38 2.11 -16.36 1.49
C ILE A 38 2.74 -17.40 2.43
N LYS A 39 3.49 -16.95 3.45
CA LYS A 39 4.09 -17.86 4.45
C LYS A 39 3.04 -18.68 5.20
N ALA A 40 1.95 -18.04 5.64
CA ALA A 40 0.84 -18.74 6.27
C ALA A 40 0.22 -19.79 5.32
N SER A 41 0.07 -19.45 4.04
CA SER A 41 -0.49 -20.34 3.02
C SER A 41 0.42 -21.52 2.72
N GLU A 42 1.75 -21.31 2.67
CA GLU A 42 2.73 -22.38 2.55
C GLU A 42 2.68 -23.33 3.76
N SER A 43 2.58 -22.79 4.98
CA SER A 43 2.41 -23.61 6.19
C SER A 43 1.12 -24.41 6.15
N LEU A 44 -0.01 -23.79 5.79
CA LEU A 44 -1.29 -24.48 5.60
C LEU A 44 -1.15 -25.63 4.60
N LYS A 45 -0.54 -25.39 3.44
CA LYS A 45 -0.36 -26.40 2.41
C LYS A 45 0.40 -27.63 2.94
N GLN A 46 1.48 -27.43 3.70
CA GLN A 46 2.23 -28.55 4.27
C GLN A 46 1.42 -29.32 5.31
N ARG A 47 0.68 -28.61 6.18
CA ARG A 47 -0.18 -29.24 7.19
C ARG A 47 -1.32 -30.04 6.55
N ASP A 48 -1.92 -29.53 5.48
CA ASP A 48 -2.99 -30.20 4.74
C ASP A 48 -2.48 -31.46 4.02
N ILE A 49 -1.30 -31.37 3.38
CA ILE A 49 -0.62 -32.56 2.81
C ILE A 49 -0.33 -33.60 3.89
N LEU A 50 0.19 -33.19 5.04
CA LEU A 50 0.47 -34.11 6.15
C LEU A 50 -0.81 -34.82 6.64
N PHE A 51 -1.92 -34.09 6.74
CA PHE A 51 -3.23 -34.67 7.09
C PHE A 51 -3.70 -35.68 6.03
N GLN A 52 -3.71 -35.31 4.75
CA GLN A 52 -4.12 -36.20 3.66
C GLN A 52 -3.26 -37.47 3.59
N THR A 53 -1.94 -37.35 3.70
CA THR A 53 -1.03 -38.51 3.71
C THR A 53 -1.27 -39.39 4.93
N SER A 54 -1.60 -38.80 6.08
CA SER A 54 -1.97 -39.54 7.28
C SER A 54 -3.28 -40.29 7.13
N GLU A 55 -4.29 -39.71 6.45
CA GLU A 55 -5.54 -40.42 6.14
C GLU A 55 -5.31 -41.62 5.20
N ILE A 56 -4.48 -41.46 4.17
CA ILE A 56 -4.10 -42.55 3.27
C ILE A 56 -3.43 -43.69 4.04
N PHE A 57 -2.52 -43.35 4.97
CA PHE A 57 -1.88 -44.32 5.83
C PHE A 57 -2.88 -45.04 6.74
N ILE A 58 -3.81 -44.32 7.38
CA ILE A 58 -4.82 -44.91 8.26
C ILE A 58 -5.75 -45.87 7.49
N GLN A 59 -6.14 -45.51 6.27
CA GLN A 59 -6.97 -46.36 5.42
C GLN A 59 -6.21 -47.61 4.93
N THR A 60 -4.90 -47.46 4.66
CA THR A 60 -4.04 -48.53 4.16
C THR A 60 -2.71 -48.54 4.93
N PRO A 61 -2.66 -49.20 6.10
CA PRO A 61 -1.51 -49.14 7.01
C PRO A 61 -0.38 -50.06 6.55
N ILE A 62 0.30 -49.65 5.47
CA ILE A 62 1.49 -50.32 4.93
C ILE A 62 2.75 -49.50 5.22
N PRO A 63 3.94 -50.13 5.33
CA PRO A 63 5.19 -49.44 5.64
C PRO A 63 5.54 -48.30 4.68
N LYS A 64 5.15 -48.44 3.40
CA LYS A 64 5.34 -47.39 2.39
C LYS A 64 4.59 -46.11 2.76
N ASN A 65 3.31 -46.21 3.08
CA ASN A 65 2.48 -45.05 3.42
C ASN A 65 2.94 -44.38 4.72
N LEU A 66 3.46 -45.16 5.69
CA LEU A 66 4.07 -44.60 6.89
C LEU A 66 5.33 -43.78 6.59
N ASN A 67 6.15 -44.23 5.63
CA ASN A 67 7.31 -43.46 5.17
C ASN A 67 6.89 -42.16 4.46
N ASP A 68 5.81 -42.18 3.69
CA ASP A 68 5.26 -40.97 3.05
C ASP A 68 4.79 -39.95 4.11
N VAL A 69 4.20 -40.42 5.21
CA VAL A 69 3.85 -39.58 6.37
C VAL A 69 5.11 -38.97 7.00
N LYS A 70 6.18 -39.75 7.19
CA LYS A 70 7.46 -39.24 7.73
C LYS A 70 8.09 -38.17 6.85
N GLU A 71 8.08 -38.38 5.53
CA GLU A 71 8.62 -37.40 4.58
C GLU A 71 7.81 -36.10 4.61
N SER A 72 6.48 -36.21 4.62
CA SER A 72 5.57 -35.06 4.73
C SER A 72 5.77 -34.32 6.06
N LEU A 73 5.97 -35.06 7.15
CA LEU A 73 6.22 -34.50 8.48
C LEU A 73 7.55 -33.74 8.54
N GLN A 74 8.60 -34.25 7.88
CA GLN A 74 9.89 -33.56 7.82
C GLN A 74 9.76 -32.21 7.11
N LYS A 75 9.06 -32.17 5.96
CA LYS A 75 8.76 -30.91 5.25
C LYS A 75 7.92 -29.96 6.10
N CYS A 76 6.96 -30.51 6.86
CA CYS A 76 6.16 -29.72 7.79
C CYS A 76 7.01 -29.10 8.90
N MET A 77 7.97 -29.83 9.49
CA MET A 77 8.85 -29.27 10.53
C MET A 77 9.62 -28.02 10.09
N GLU A 78 9.96 -27.92 8.81
CA GLU A 78 10.69 -26.77 8.24
C GLU A 78 9.80 -25.54 8.00
N CYS A 79 8.47 -25.69 8.04
CA CYS A 79 7.52 -24.63 7.68
C CYS A 79 6.94 -23.84 8.87
N HIS A 80 7.35 -24.13 10.11
CA HIS A 80 6.83 -23.45 11.30
C HIS A 80 7.74 -22.32 11.78
N HIS A 81 7.12 -21.21 12.15
CA HIS A 81 7.81 -20.02 12.65
C HIS A 81 7.57 -19.74 14.15
N ASP A 82 6.61 -20.45 14.78
CA ASP A 82 6.24 -20.28 16.19
C ASP A 82 6.51 -21.55 17.02
N GLU A 83 7.00 -21.39 18.25
CA GLU A 83 7.37 -22.50 19.15
C GLU A 83 6.18 -23.40 19.53
N GLU A 84 4.98 -22.81 19.65
CA GLU A 84 3.76 -23.51 20.01
C GLU A 84 3.33 -24.50 18.91
N ASP A 85 3.32 -24.04 17.66
CA ASP A 85 3.05 -24.90 16.50
C ASP A 85 4.08 -26.03 16.38
N LEU A 86 5.35 -25.71 16.64
CA LEU A 86 6.45 -26.68 16.60
C LEU A 86 6.30 -27.76 17.69
N SER A 87 5.72 -27.42 18.85
CA SER A 87 5.36 -28.38 19.90
C SER A 87 4.29 -29.37 19.45
N LYS A 88 3.27 -28.91 18.70
CA LYS A 88 2.22 -29.80 18.15
C LYS A 88 2.78 -30.77 17.11
N ILE A 89 3.67 -30.31 16.23
CA ILE A 89 4.34 -31.20 15.26
C ILE A 89 5.25 -32.22 15.94
N LYS A 90 5.93 -31.85 17.03
CA LYS A 90 6.72 -32.82 17.84
C LYS A 90 5.85 -33.95 18.38
N LYS A 91 4.60 -33.67 18.78
CA LYS A 91 3.64 -34.72 19.20
C LYS A 91 3.27 -35.66 18.05
N ILE A 92 3.05 -35.11 16.84
CA ILE A 92 2.83 -35.93 15.64
C ILE A 92 4.04 -36.83 15.37
N LYS A 93 5.25 -36.28 15.46
CA LYS A 93 6.51 -37.03 15.30
C LYS A 93 6.65 -38.18 16.28
N GLU A 94 6.25 -37.97 17.53
CA GLU A 94 6.26 -39.01 18.54
C GLU A 94 5.29 -40.16 18.20
N VAL A 95 4.06 -39.83 17.78
CA VAL A 95 3.06 -40.82 17.36
C VAL A 95 3.55 -41.63 16.15
N VAL A 96 4.11 -40.95 15.14
CA VAL A 96 4.68 -41.60 13.95
C VAL A 96 5.84 -42.53 14.34
N ARG A 97 6.69 -42.15 15.30
CA ARG A 97 7.75 -43.02 15.81
C ARG A 97 7.21 -44.25 16.54
N LEU A 98 6.12 -44.12 17.28
CA LEU A 98 5.48 -45.26 17.95
C LEU A 98 4.86 -46.22 16.93
N LEU A 99 4.28 -45.70 15.85
CA LEU A 99 3.73 -46.47 14.75
C LEU A 99 4.77 -47.30 13.99
N ASP A 100 6.07 -46.96 14.06
CA ASP A 100 7.13 -47.80 13.50
C ASP A 100 7.24 -49.16 14.17
N SER A 101 6.85 -49.24 15.45
CA SER A 101 6.90 -50.49 16.22
C SER A 101 5.64 -51.34 16.06
N ASP A 102 4.49 -50.70 15.83
CA ASP A 102 3.21 -51.36 15.62
C ASP A 102 2.35 -50.52 14.66
N ILE A 103 2.49 -50.82 13.37
CA ILE A 103 1.84 -50.12 12.26
C ILE A 103 0.32 -50.28 12.30
N THR A 104 -0.19 -51.33 12.96
CA THR A 104 -1.62 -51.66 13.02
C THR A 104 -2.34 -51.09 14.24
N ASN A 105 -1.64 -50.31 15.06
CA ASN A 105 -2.19 -49.78 16.30
C ASN A 105 -3.28 -48.73 16.04
N THR A 106 -4.54 -49.13 16.23
CA THR A 106 -5.72 -48.28 15.96
C THR A 106 -5.80 -47.04 16.86
N LEU A 107 -5.27 -47.12 18.09
CA LEU A 107 -5.25 -45.98 19.01
C LEU A 107 -4.24 -44.93 18.56
N LEU A 108 -3.07 -45.36 18.08
CA LEU A 108 -2.09 -44.47 17.47
C LEU A 108 -2.58 -43.89 16.13
N HIS A 109 -3.35 -44.65 15.33
CA HIS A 109 -4.01 -44.12 14.13
C HIS A 109 -5.00 -42.99 14.45
N SER A 110 -5.90 -43.21 15.40
CA SER A 110 -6.84 -42.17 15.85
C SER A 110 -6.08 -40.94 16.35
N ARG A 111 -5.02 -41.14 17.14
CA ARG A 111 -4.23 -40.04 17.68
C ARG A 111 -3.49 -39.27 16.59
N LEU A 112 -2.98 -39.96 15.57
CA LEU A 112 -2.35 -39.35 14.41
C LEU A 112 -3.35 -38.51 13.61
N HIS A 113 -4.56 -39.05 13.38
CA HIS A 113 -5.64 -38.34 12.72
C HIS A 113 -6.00 -37.04 13.44
N ASP A 114 -6.27 -37.11 14.75
CA ASP A 114 -6.69 -35.95 15.53
C ASP A 114 -5.62 -34.83 15.52
N LEU A 115 -4.35 -35.19 15.72
CA LEU A 115 -3.27 -34.21 15.77
C LEU A 115 -3.01 -33.57 14.39
N THR A 116 -3.13 -34.34 13.31
CA THR A 116 -2.94 -33.81 11.95
C THR A 116 -4.13 -32.98 11.49
N LEU A 117 -5.35 -33.34 11.90
CA LEU A 117 -6.57 -32.55 11.69
C LEU A 117 -6.50 -31.22 12.45
N GLU A 118 -6.07 -31.24 13.72
CA GLU A 118 -5.89 -30.04 14.53
C GLU A 118 -4.84 -29.11 13.88
N ALA A 119 -3.72 -29.67 13.42
CA ALA A 119 -2.69 -28.91 12.73
C ALA A 119 -3.21 -28.27 11.44
N ALA A 120 -3.91 -29.03 10.60
CA ALA A 120 -4.51 -28.53 9.36
C ALA A 120 -5.53 -27.41 9.63
N THR A 121 -6.37 -27.57 10.66
CA THR A 121 -7.35 -26.57 11.09
C THR A 121 -6.68 -25.29 11.57
N ALA A 122 -5.64 -25.40 12.40
CA ALA A 122 -4.85 -24.25 12.85
C ALA A 122 -4.17 -23.53 11.66
N GLY A 123 -3.74 -24.26 10.64
CA GLY A 123 -3.23 -23.67 9.39
C GLY A 123 -4.28 -22.82 8.68
N LYS A 124 -5.53 -23.29 8.61
CA LYS A 124 -6.65 -22.56 7.97
C LYS A 124 -6.98 -21.29 8.74
N GLU A 125 -7.03 -21.39 10.06
CA GLU A 125 -7.25 -20.25 10.95
C GLU A 125 -6.13 -19.21 10.82
N LEU A 126 -4.87 -19.64 10.77
CA LEU A 126 -3.72 -18.75 10.60
C LEU A 126 -3.81 -17.98 9.27
N VAL A 127 -4.10 -18.66 8.16
CA VAL A 127 -4.28 -18.00 6.85
C VAL A 127 -5.44 -17.02 6.90
N SER A 128 -6.56 -17.41 7.51
CA SER A 128 -7.74 -16.54 7.63
C SER A 128 -7.42 -15.28 8.44
N LYS A 129 -6.74 -15.43 9.58
CA LYS A 129 -6.29 -14.31 10.44
C LYS A 129 -5.32 -13.38 9.70
N GLN A 130 -4.28 -13.92 9.07
CA GLN A 130 -3.30 -13.13 8.33
C GLN A 130 -3.93 -12.42 7.12
N SER A 131 -4.88 -13.08 6.45
CA SER A 131 -5.63 -12.48 5.34
C SER A 131 -6.54 -11.34 5.82
N ALA A 132 -7.22 -11.52 6.94
CA ALA A 132 -8.06 -10.48 7.56
C ALA A 132 -7.22 -9.27 8.01
N GLU A 133 -6.05 -9.50 8.61
CA GLU A 133 -5.11 -8.44 8.98
C GLU A 133 -4.59 -7.70 7.75
N ALA A 134 -4.21 -8.43 6.69
CA ALA A 134 -3.77 -7.85 5.42
C ALA A 134 -4.87 -7.02 4.74
N LEU A 135 -6.12 -7.50 4.73
CA LEU A 135 -7.27 -6.77 4.21
C LEU A 135 -7.57 -5.51 5.03
N GLY A 136 -7.57 -5.63 6.36
CA GLY A 136 -7.78 -4.48 7.25
C GLY A 136 -6.71 -3.41 7.08
N PHE A 137 -5.45 -3.81 6.92
CA PHE A 137 -4.36 -2.89 6.62
C PHE A 137 -4.50 -2.26 5.23
N SER A 138 -4.81 -3.07 4.20
CA SER A 138 -5.04 -2.60 2.83
C SER A 138 -6.16 -1.55 2.78
N ASN A 139 -7.28 -1.79 3.47
CA ASN A 139 -8.41 -0.86 3.49
C ASN A 139 -8.05 0.48 4.16
N LYS A 140 -7.34 0.45 5.30
CA LYS A 140 -6.84 1.67 5.95
C LYS A 140 -5.91 2.46 5.03
N LEU A 141 -5.02 1.76 4.33
CA LEU A 141 -4.03 2.36 3.46
C LEU A 141 -4.69 2.96 2.20
N LEU A 142 -5.71 2.29 1.66
CA LEU A 142 -6.53 2.77 0.56
C LEU A 142 -7.26 4.07 0.95
N ILE A 143 -7.94 4.09 2.11
CA ILE A 143 -8.59 5.31 2.62
C ILE A 143 -7.58 6.46 2.78
N PHE A 144 -6.40 6.19 3.34
CA PHE A 144 -5.35 7.19 3.51
C PHE A 144 -4.85 7.72 2.16
N TYR A 145 -4.64 6.85 1.18
CA TYR A 145 -4.23 7.22 -0.18
C TYR A 145 -5.26 8.12 -0.85
N PHE A 146 -6.53 7.73 -0.88
CA PHE A 146 -7.60 8.53 -1.49
C PHE A 146 -7.79 9.87 -0.77
N THR A 147 -7.77 9.87 0.56
CA THR A 147 -7.88 11.12 1.35
C THR A 147 -6.72 12.07 1.04
N THR A 148 -5.50 11.55 0.95
CA THR A 148 -4.31 12.34 0.63
C THR A 148 -4.39 12.92 -0.78
N ILE A 149 -4.75 12.11 -1.77
CA ILE A 149 -4.89 12.57 -3.16
C ILE A 149 -6.01 13.60 -3.29
N SER A 150 -7.17 13.35 -2.70
CA SER A 150 -8.27 14.31 -2.69
C SER A 150 -7.87 15.62 -2.02
N GLY A 151 -7.12 15.57 -0.91
CA GLY A 151 -6.56 16.75 -0.26
C GLY A 151 -5.59 17.52 -1.15
N LEU A 152 -4.68 16.83 -1.84
CA LEU A 152 -3.74 17.45 -2.78
C LEU A 152 -4.45 18.11 -3.97
N LEU A 153 -5.45 17.45 -4.54
CA LEU A 153 -6.29 18.00 -5.60
C LEU A 153 -7.05 19.24 -5.12
N PHE A 154 -7.62 19.19 -3.91
CA PHE A 154 -8.30 20.33 -3.32
C PHE A 154 -7.37 21.53 -3.14
N ILE A 155 -6.14 21.30 -2.62
CA ILE A 155 -5.12 22.34 -2.49
C ILE A 155 -4.79 22.96 -3.85
N LEU A 156 -4.60 22.13 -4.89
CA LEU A 156 -4.28 22.59 -6.24
C LEU A 156 -5.41 23.44 -6.83
N VAL A 157 -6.66 23.00 -6.71
CA VAL A 157 -7.84 23.75 -7.18
C VAL A 157 -7.97 25.08 -6.43
N PHE A 158 -7.83 25.05 -5.10
CA PHE A 158 -7.91 26.23 -4.26
C PHE A 158 -6.83 27.26 -4.60
N PHE A 159 -5.57 26.83 -4.76
CA PHE A 159 -4.47 27.70 -5.17
C PHE A 159 -4.69 28.28 -6.57
N THR A 160 -5.10 27.46 -7.53
CA THR A 160 -5.40 27.90 -8.89
C THR A 160 -6.51 28.96 -8.89
N PHE A 161 -7.56 28.75 -8.11
CA PHE A 161 -8.64 29.72 -7.94
C PHE A 161 -8.14 31.04 -7.33
N LYS A 162 -7.29 31.00 -6.29
CA LYS A 162 -6.69 32.20 -5.67
C LYS A 162 -5.82 32.97 -6.66
N ILE A 163 -4.99 32.28 -7.43
CA ILE A 163 -4.14 32.90 -8.46
C ILE A 163 -5.00 33.53 -9.56
N LEU A 164 -6.01 32.83 -10.07
CA LEU A 164 -6.94 33.37 -11.08
C LEU A 164 -7.68 34.60 -10.57
N LYS A 165 -8.17 34.60 -9.32
CA LYS A 165 -8.84 35.75 -8.71
C LYS A 165 -7.88 36.94 -8.57
N GLY A 166 -6.64 36.69 -8.14
CA GLY A 166 -5.60 37.71 -8.06
C GLY A 166 -5.25 38.28 -9.43
N ALA A 167 -5.02 37.42 -10.43
CA ALA A 167 -4.72 37.80 -11.81
C ALA A 167 -5.86 38.62 -12.43
N LYS A 168 -7.12 38.20 -12.26
CA LYS A 168 -8.29 38.98 -12.72
C LYS A 168 -8.33 40.37 -12.09
N LYS A 169 -8.06 40.48 -10.78
CA LYS A 169 -8.02 41.78 -10.08
C LYS A 169 -6.90 42.67 -10.61
N THR A 170 -5.71 42.11 -10.83
CA THR A 170 -4.56 42.85 -11.38
C THR A 170 -4.83 43.30 -12.82
N ILE A 171 -5.32 42.41 -13.69
CA ILE A 171 -5.63 42.73 -15.09
C ILE A 171 -6.74 43.78 -15.16
N SER A 172 -7.81 43.63 -14.38
CA SER A 172 -8.89 44.64 -14.33
C SER A 172 -8.38 46.00 -13.81
N GLY A 173 -7.50 45.99 -12.81
CA GLY A 173 -6.84 47.20 -12.33
C GLY A 173 -5.98 47.89 -13.39
N ILE A 174 -5.23 47.11 -14.18
CA ILE A 174 -4.42 47.62 -15.29
C ILE A 174 -5.33 48.17 -16.40
N ILE A 175 -6.36 47.42 -16.85
CA ILE A 175 -7.31 47.89 -17.87
C ILE A 175 -7.94 49.22 -17.45
N LYS A 176 -8.35 49.32 -16.18
CA LYS A 176 -8.92 50.56 -15.63
C LYS A 176 -7.89 51.70 -15.62
N ALA A 177 -6.67 51.45 -15.12
CA ALA A 177 -5.60 52.45 -15.11
C ALA A 177 -5.23 52.92 -16.53
N THR A 178 -5.19 52.01 -17.51
CA THR A 178 -4.96 52.35 -18.92
C THR A 178 -6.12 53.15 -19.52
N SER A 179 -7.37 52.83 -19.16
CA SER A 179 -8.55 53.62 -19.55
C SER A 179 -8.52 55.03 -18.95
N ASP A 180 -8.17 55.15 -17.67
CA ASP A 180 -8.08 56.44 -16.96
C ASP A 180 -6.99 57.33 -17.61
N VAL A 181 -5.83 56.76 -17.96
CA VAL A 181 -4.77 57.48 -18.71
C VAL A 181 -5.24 57.90 -20.11
N ALA A 182 -5.96 57.04 -20.84
CA ALA A 182 -6.51 57.37 -22.15
C ALA A 182 -7.55 58.50 -22.08
N MET A 183 -8.23 58.65 -20.95
CA MET A 183 -9.17 59.74 -20.66
C MET A 183 -8.49 61.01 -20.12
N GLY A 184 -7.15 61.03 -20.00
CA GLY A 184 -6.40 62.20 -19.54
C GLY A 184 -6.43 62.41 -18.02
N VAL A 185 -6.84 61.40 -17.25
CA VAL A 185 -6.79 61.44 -15.78
C VAL A 185 -5.37 61.10 -15.34
N ASP A 186 -4.81 61.89 -14.42
CA ASP A 186 -3.48 61.63 -13.88
C ASP A 186 -3.54 60.41 -12.94
N VAL A 187 -2.83 59.34 -13.31
CA VAL A 187 -2.87 58.06 -12.59
C VAL A 187 -1.54 57.80 -11.91
N ASP A 188 -1.59 57.59 -10.60
CA ASP A 188 -0.41 57.28 -9.79
C ASP A 188 0.32 56.04 -10.33
N LYS A 189 1.65 56.14 -10.50
CA LYS A 189 2.51 55.13 -11.13
C LYS A 189 2.49 53.81 -10.36
N ASP A 190 2.17 53.85 -9.08
CA ASP A 190 2.05 52.69 -8.20
C ASP A 190 0.87 51.76 -8.55
N ARG A 191 -0.08 52.21 -9.38
CA ARG A 191 -1.17 51.35 -9.89
C ARG A 191 -0.69 50.32 -10.91
N PHE A 192 0.48 50.50 -11.52
CA PHE A 192 1.08 49.53 -12.43
C PHE A 192 2.04 48.61 -11.67
N THR A 193 1.66 47.34 -11.52
CA THR A 193 2.55 46.34 -10.91
C THR A 193 3.82 46.15 -11.78
N HIS A 194 4.96 45.80 -11.18
CA HIS A 194 6.28 45.72 -11.85
C HIS A 194 6.32 44.95 -13.20
N GLU A 195 5.36 44.07 -13.45
CA GLU A 195 5.25 43.29 -14.69
C GLU A 195 4.61 44.06 -15.86
N PHE A 196 4.05 45.25 -15.60
CA PHE A 196 3.35 46.11 -16.58
C PHE A 196 3.72 47.59 -16.40
N LYS A 197 4.99 47.88 -16.06
CA LYS A 197 5.45 49.28 -15.98
C LYS A 197 5.14 50.01 -17.28
N PRO A 198 4.64 51.26 -17.23
CA PRO A 198 4.41 52.05 -18.43
C PRO A 198 5.73 52.20 -19.19
N VAL A 199 5.70 52.01 -20.51
CA VAL A 199 6.83 52.35 -21.37
C VAL A 199 6.98 53.86 -21.30
N GLU A 200 8.07 54.33 -20.70
CA GLU A 200 8.44 55.74 -20.76
C GLU A 200 8.66 56.10 -22.23
N ARG A 201 7.66 56.69 -22.88
CA ARG A 201 7.92 57.35 -24.16
C ARG A 201 8.76 58.57 -23.83
N PRO A 202 9.93 58.76 -24.47
CA PRO A 202 10.50 60.09 -24.52
C PRO A 202 9.44 61.01 -25.10
N LEU A 203 9.12 62.10 -24.39
CA LEU A 203 8.29 63.19 -24.88
C LEU A 203 9.05 63.84 -26.06
N GLN A 204 9.00 63.23 -27.24
CA GLN A 204 9.29 63.96 -28.46
C GLN A 204 8.07 64.82 -28.76
N PRO A 205 8.20 66.16 -28.79
CA PRO A 205 7.11 67.00 -29.25
C PRO A 205 6.81 66.60 -30.70
N CYS A 206 5.55 66.31 -30.99
CA CYS A 206 5.09 66.22 -32.37
C CYS A 206 5.30 67.59 -33.01
N SER A 207 6.41 67.78 -33.71
CA SER A 207 6.60 68.89 -34.63
C SER A 207 5.57 68.74 -35.75
N ARG A 208 4.50 69.52 -35.68
CA ARG A 208 3.65 69.79 -36.85
C ARG A 208 4.50 70.55 -37.85
N SER A 209 4.89 69.86 -38.93
CA SER A 209 5.28 70.48 -40.20
C SER A 209 4.12 70.37 -41.16
#